data_AF-L8LYD0-F1
#
_entry.id   AF-L8LYD0-F1
#
_cell.length_a   1.000
_cell.length_b   1.000
_cell.length_c   1.000
_cell.angle_alpha   90.00
_cell.angle_beta   90.00
_cell.angle_gamma   90.00
#
_symmetry.space_group_name_H-M   'P 1'
#
loop_
_entity.id
_entity.type
_entity.pdbx_description
1 polymer ?
#
loop_
_entity_poly.entity_id
_entity_poly.type
_entity_poly.pdbx_seq_one_letter_code
_entity_poly.pdbx_strand_id
1 'polypeptide(L)'
;MPQRTVEIIKKDFADIIKNLSYSKNKGTIFSDWLETAAIAVRQMPFNAGELPKDESYQEYEEKYLEVAGRYSREELNQFASLTALTVEGISVYKGDFLGEIYGSLELTNEDAGQFFTPFTVSTAMAKMMIGDVKQQVKEKGIITISDPASGAGGTLIAAAHEVAHQGIDPRNHVQFHATDISRNCFNMTYLQLSLMDLQAVVEHGNTISMEIWETRKTPQMMFFEDWLENNKTLKMVQHMHNFLTQLEKPPQQTQEKEAAIEEEDQATKPDISFAKKDDIIEQLSLFDSQEYES
;
A
#
# COMPACT_ATOMS: atom_id res chain seq x y z
N MET A 1 -7.17 -27.90 18.71
CA MET A 1 -7.59 -27.19 19.94
C MET A 1 -8.89 -26.47 19.64
N PRO A 2 -9.85 -26.35 20.57
CA PRO A 2 -11.04 -25.53 20.33
C PRO A 2 -10.60 -24.08 20.07
N GLN A 3 -11.15 -23.48 19.02
CA GLN A 3 -10.83 -22.11 18.62
C GLN A 3 -11.39 -21.15 19.68
N ARG A 4 -10.55 -20.24 20.21
CA ARG A 4 -10.98 -19.24 21.19
C ARG A 4 -11.96 -18.27 20.53
N THR A 5 -12.95 -17.77 21.28
CA THR A 5 -13.86 -16.75 20.76
C THR A 5 -13.19 -15.38 20.75
N VAL A 6 -13.65 -14.48 19.89
CA VAL A 6 -13.08 -13.13 19.79
C VAL A 6 -13.19 -12.38 21.12
N GLU A 7 -14.23 -12.60 21.91
CA GLU A 7 -14.43 -11.96 23.22
C GLU A 7 -13.36 -12.39 24.22
N ILE A 8 -12.95 -13.66 24.21
CA ILE A 8 -11.87 -14.17 25.06
C ILE A 8 -10.54 -13.55 24.63
N ILE A 9 -10.28 -13.47 23.32
CA ILE A 9 -9.05 -12.86 22.78
C ILE A 9 -8.98 -11.38 23.17
N LYS A 10 -10.09 -10.64 23.01
CA LYS A 10 -10.17 -9.22 23.38
C LYS A 10 -9.97 -8.99 24.87
N LYS A 11 -10.56 -9.86 25.70
CA LYS A 11 -10.36 -9.81 27.15
C LYS A 11 -8.90 -10.02 27.52
N ASP A 12 -8.25 -11.05 26.97
CA ASP A 12 -6.85 -11.34 27.30
C ASP A 12 -5.92 -10.22 26.82
N PHE A 13 -6.25 -9.57 25.69
CA PHE A 13 -5.55 -8.37 25.22
C PHE A 13 -5.67 -7.23 26.25
N ALA A 14 -6.90 -6.93 26.69
CA ALA A 14 -7.16 -5.88 27.67
C ALA A 14 -6.49 -6.17 29.03
N ASP A 15 -6.45 -7.43 29.46
CA ASP A 15 -5.79 -7.85 30.70
C ASP A 15 -4.27 -7.63 30.63
N ILE A 16 -3.63 -7.89 29.48
CA ILE A 16 -2.20 -7.58 29.29
C ILE A 16 -1.95 -6.07 29.34
N ILE A 17 -2.75 -5.26 28.64
CA ILE A 17 -2.64 -3.79 28.68
C ILE A 17 -2.80 -3.27 30.12
N LYS A 18 -3.76 -3.80 30.87
CA LYS A 18 -3.97 -3.45 32.27
C LYS A 18 -2.75 -3.78 33.13
N ASN A 19 -2.16 -4.95 32.95
CA ASN A 19 -0.95 -5.37 33.67
C ASN A 19 0.27 -4.49 33.35
N LEU A 20 0.41 -4.05 32.10
CA LEU A 20 1.45 -3.09 31.72
C LEU A 20 1.19 -1.70 32.31
N SER A 21 -0.08 -1.33 32.49
CA SER A 21 -0.48 0.02 32.96
C SER A 21 -0.19 0.33 34.42
N TYR A 22 0.39 -0.61 35.19
CA TYR A 22 0.85 -0.33 36.55
C TYR A 22 2.08 0.60 36.58
N SER A 23 2.90 0.61 35.52
CA SER A 23 4.12 1.43 35.43
C SER A 23 3.96 2.67 34.53
N LYS A 24 3.05 2.62 33.55
CA LYS A 24 2.89 3.66 32.50
C LYS A 24 1.42 3.91 32.16
N ASN A 25 1.15 5.04 31.50
CA ASN A 25 -0.19 5.35 31.01
C ASN A 25 -0.65 4.32 29.95
N LYS A 26 -1.89 3.84 30.08
CA LYS A 26 -2.52 2.86 29.18
C LYS A 26 -2.46 3.25 27.71
N GLY A 27 -2.72 4.53 27.39
CA GLY A 27 -2.66 5.05 26.03
C GLY A 27 -1.25 5.04 25.47
N THR A 28 -0.25 5.42 26.27
CA THR A 28 1.17 5.35 25.87
C THR A 28 1.60 3.91 25.60
N ILE A 29 1.22 2.96 26.46
CA ILE A 29 1.54 1.53 26.24
C ILE A 29 0.92 1.03 24.94
N PHE A 30 -0.36 1.34 24.70
CA PHE A 30 -1.03 0.93 23.47
C PHE A 30 -0.36 1.54 22.25
N SER A 31 -0.07 2.84 22.26
CA SER A 31 0.61 3.54 21.16
C SER A 31 2.01 2.99 20.91
N ASP A 32 2.82 2.76 21.94
CA ASP A 32 4.19 2.24 21.81
C ASP A 32 4.19 0.78 21.31
N TRP A 33 3.29 -0.06 21.82
CA TRP A 33 3.10 -1.42 21.31
C TRP A 33 2.68 -1.39 19.84
N LEU A 34 1.70 -0.55 19.50
CA LEU A 34 1.15 -0.49 18.17
C LEU A 34 2.20 0.00 17.16
N GLU A 35 3.00 1.00 17.52
CA GLU A 35 4.11 1.49 16.69
C GLU A 35 5.15 0.38 16.47
N THR A 36 5.60 -0.28 17.54
CA THR A 36 6.60 -1.36 17.42
C THR A 36 6.09 -2.57 16.65
N ALA A 37 4.81 -2.95 16.81
CA ALA A 37 4.19 -4.03 16.06
C ALA A 37 4.05 -3.68 14.57
N ALA A 38 3.59 -2.47 14.24
CA ALA A 38 3.48 -2.00 12.87
C ALA A 38 4.85 -1.96 12.17
N ILE A 39 5.88 -1.43 12.86
CA ILE A 39 7.25 -1.43 12.32
C ILE A 39 7.78 -2.85 12.13
N ALA A 40 7.57 -3.75 13.09
CA ALA A 40 8.04 -5.14 12.97
C ALA A 40 7.42 -5.85 11.76
N VAL A 41 6.12 -5.66 11.50
CA VAL A 41 5.44 -6.21 10.33
C VAL A 41 5.96 -5.59 9.03
N ARG A 42 6.17 -4.27 9.00
CA ARG A 42 6.80 -3.56 7.88
C ARG A 42 8.19 -4.11 7.56
N GLN A 43 8.99 -4.34 8.59
CA GLN A 43 10.38 -4.79 8.45
C GLN A 43 10.51 -6.28 8.07
N MET A 44 9.43 -7.05 8.22
CA MET A 44 9.45 -8.51 8.08
C MET A 44 9.99 -8.99 6.72
N PRO A 45 9.57 -8.46 5.55
CA PRO A 45 10.10 -8.92 4.25
C PRO A 45 11.62 -8.70 4.11
N PHE A 46 12.14 -7.59 4.63
CA PHE A 46 13.56 -7.27 4.59
C PHE A 46 14.38 -8.13 5.54
N ASN A 47 13.86 -8.34 6.75
CA ASN A 47 14.51 -9.16 7.78
C ASN A 47 14.51 -10.66 7.41
N ALA A 48 13.51 -11.11 6.67
CA ALA A 48 13.44 -12.46 6.12
C ALA A 48 14.36 -12.65 4.89
N GLY A 49 14.89 -11.57 4.30
CA GLY A 49 15.70 -11.62 3.08
C GLY A 49 14.90 -11.81 1.80
N GLU A 50 13.58 -11.62 1.85
CA GLU A 50 12.67 -11.77 0.71
C GLU A 50 12.66 -10.50 -0.16
N LEU A 51 12.93 -9.33 0.43
CA LEU A 51 13.08 -8.06 -0.27
C LEU A 51 14.40 -7.37 0.12
N PRO A 52 15.03 -6.61 -0.80
CA PRO A 52 16.18 -5.78 -0.48
C PRO A 52 15.76 -4.66 0.48
N LYS A 53 16.63 -4.34 1.45
CA LYS A 53 16.41 -3.21 2.37
C LYS A 53 16.30 -1.91 1.57
N ASP A 54 15.21 -1.20 1.78
CA ASP A 54 14.96 0.10 1.16
C ASP A 54 15.61 1.25 1.94
N GLU A 55 15.52 2.46 1.41
CA GLU A 55 16.15 3.66 1.98
C GLU A 55 15.65 4.00 3.39
N SER A 56 14.39 3.68 3.70
CA SER A 56 13.78 3.96 5.00
C SER A 56 13.99 2.85 6.04
N TYR A 57 14.61 1.71 5.66
CA TYR A 57 14.82 0.57 6.57
C TYR A 57 15.52 0.97 7.88
N GLN A 58 16.57 1.78 7.79
CA GLN A 58 17.37 2.18 8.96
C GLN A 58 16.58 3.11 9.88
N GLU A 59 15.80 4.04 9.31
CA GLU A 59 14.95 4.95 10.08
C GLU A 59 13.89 4.18 10.90
N TYR A 60 13.25 3.19 10.28
CA TYR A 60 12.29 2.34 10.97
C TYR A 60 12.93 1.48 12.06
N GLU A 61 14.14 0.96 11.83
CA GLU A 61 14.89 0.20 12.83
C GLU A 61 15.23 1.06 14.05
N GLU A 62 15.73 2.28 13.82
CA GLU A 62 16.04 3.22 14.89
C GLU A 62 14.80 3.60 15.69
N LYS A 63 13.67 3.87 15.02
CA LYS A 63 12.39 4.17 15.67
C LYS A 63 11.87 3.00 16.50
N TYR A 64 11.99 1.77 16.00
CA TYR A 64 11.66 0.58 16.77
C TYR A 64 12.51 0.48 18.03
N LEU A 65 13.83 0.63 17.91
CA LEU A 65 14.77 0.54 19.03
C LEU A 65 14.56 1.67 20.05
N GLU A 66 14.22 2.88 19.60
CA GLU A 66 13.92 4.01 20.47
C GLU A 66 12.70 3.71 21.37
N VAL A 67 11.62 3.17 20.79
CA VAL A 67 10.43 2.82 21.56
C VAL A 67 10.71 1.60 22.44
N ALA A 68 11.29 0.55 21.87
CA ALA A 68 11.58 -0.70 22.59
C ALA A 68 12.54 -0.50 23.76
N GLY A 69 13.53 0.39 23.64
CA GLY A 69 14.49 0.71 24.69
C GLY A 69 13.88 1.34 25.95
N ARG A 70 12.61 1.78 25.89
CA ARG A 70 11.86 2.29 27.04
C ARG A 70 11.28 1.17 27.90
N TYR A 71 11.36 -0.08 27.48
CA TYR A 71 10.71 -1.23 28.09
C TYR A 71 11.71 -2.30 28.51
N SER A 72 11.42 -2.97 29.61
CA SER A 72 12.13 -4.17 30.04
C SER A 72 11.86 -5.35 29.09
N ARG A 73 12.70 -6.39 29.18
CA ARG A 73 12.51 -7.61 28.38
C ARG A 73 11.16 -8.27 28.66
N GLU A 74 10.73 -8.25 29.92
CA GLU A 74 9.47 -8.81 30.37
C GLU A 74 8.28 -8.07 29.75
N GLU A 75 8.33 -6.73 29.72
CA GLU A 75 7.29 -5.90 29.07
C GLU A 75 7.29 -6.12 27.54
N LEU A 76 8.46 -6.25 26.91
CA LEU A 76 8.56 -6.54 25.47
C LEU A 76 8.01 -7.94 25.12
N ASN A 77 8.14 -8.92 26.01
CA ASN A 77 7.48 -10.22 25.82
C ASN A 77 5.94 -10.10 25.87
N GLN A 78 5.42 -9.18 26.69
CA GLN A 78 3.99 -8.87 26.70
C GLN A 78 3.56 -8.16 25.41
N PHE A 79 4.40 -7.28 24.84
CA PHE A 79 4.16 -6.69 23.52
C PHE A 79 4.06 -7.76 22.42
N ALA A 80 4.96 -8.74 22.43
CA ALA A 80 4.87 -9.89 21.52
C ALA A 80 3.56 -10.68 21.70
N SER A 81 3.11 -10.83 22.96
CA SER A 81 1.84 -11.50 23.27
C SER A 81 0.63 -10.72 22.76
N LEU A 82 0.63 -9.39 22.86
CA LEU A 82 -0.40 -8.53 22.28
C LEU A 82 -0.45 -8.69 20.75
N THR A 83 0.71 -8.70 20.08
CA THR A 83 0.77 -8.94 18.63
C THR A 83 0.23 -10.31 18.24
N ALA A 84 0.55 -11.36 19.01
CA ALA A 84 0.00 -12.70 18.79
C ALA A 84 -1.53 -12.74 18.93
N LEU A 85 -2.07 -12.06 19.95
CA LEU A 85 -3.52 -11.94 20.14
C LEU A 85 -4.19 -11.13 19.01
N THR A 86 -3.51 -10.13 18.46
CA THR A 86 -4.01 -9.39 17.28
C THR A 86 -4.08 -10.30 16.05
N VAL A 87 -3.05 -11.09 15.78
CA VAL A 87 -3.05 -12.07 14.68
C VAL A 87 -4.17 -13.09 14.86
N GLU A 88 -4.30 -13.66 16.07
CA GLU A 88 -5.38 -14.60 16.40
C GLU A 88 -6.76 -13.94 16.23
N GLY A 89 -6.92 -12.73 16.77
CA GLY A 89 -8.13 -11.94 16.72
C GLY A 89 -8.60 -11.69 15.29
N ILE A 90 -7.71 -11.22 14.41
CA ILE A 90 -8.02 -10.96 12.99
C ILE A 90 -8.35 -12.27 12.24
N SER A 91 -7.68 -13.38 12.58
CA SER A 91 -7.96 -14.67 11.93
C SER A 91 -9.34 -15.26 12.26
N VAL A 92 -9.84 -14.97 13.48
CA VAL A 92 -11.14 -15.47 13.98
C VAL A 92 -12.26 -14.46 13.70
N TYR A 93 -11.98 -13.17 13.86
CA TYR A 93 -12.96 -12.09 13.80
C TYR A 93 -12.96 -11.41 12.44
N LYS A 94 -14.10 -11.49 11.75
CA LYS A 94 -14.34 -10.79 10.48
C LYS A 94 -14.82 -9.36 10.72
N GLY A 95 -14.06 -8.59 11.51
CA GLY A 95 -14.41 -7.21 11.85
C GLY A 95 -13.22 -6.37 12.30
N ASP A 96 -13.51 -5.13 12.71
CA ASP A 96 -12.50 -4.17 13.16
C ASP A 96 -12.00 -4.51 14.58
N PHE A 97 -11.05 -5.45 14.64
CA PHE A 97 -10.53 -5.96 15.90
C PHE A 97 -9.84 -4.86 16.72
N LEU A 98 -8.92 -4.11 16.10
CA LEU A 98 -8.17 -3.07 16.82
C LEU A 98 -9.02 -1.84 17.11
N GLY A 99 -9.91 -1.42 16.22
CA GLY A 99 -10.84 -0.32 16.50
C GLY A 99 -11.77 -0.61 17.66
N GLU A 100 -12.29 -1.84 17.76
CA GLU A 100 -13.10 -2.25 18.91
C GLU A 100 -12.31 -2.36 20.20
N ILE A 101 -11.07 -2.88 20.16
CA ILE A 101 -10.17 -2.88 21.32
C ILE A 101 -9.93 -1.44 21.78
N TYR A 102 -9.56 -0.55 20.86
CA TYR A 102 -9.23 0.84 21.15
C TYR A 102 -10.40 1.58 21.79
N GLY A 103 -11.61 1.38 21.25
CA GLY A 103 -12.84 1.91 21.83
C GLY A 103 -13.15 1.31 23.21
N SER A 104 -13.04 -0.02 23.37
CA SER A 104 -13.29 -0.69 24.66
C SER A 104 -12.30 -0.29 25.76
N LEU A 105 -11.10 0.13 25.38
CA LEU A 105 -10.09 0.67 26.28
C LEU A 105 -10.27 2.18 26.48
N GLU A 106 -11.30 2.83 25.94
CA GLU A 106 -11.55 4.27 26.09
C GLU A 106 -10.31 5.12 25.69
N LEU A 107 -9.64 4.72 24.60
CA LEU A 107 -8.45 5.42 24.09
C LEU A 107 -8.80 6.45 23.00
N THR A 108 -10.08 6.57 22.66
CA THR A 108 -10.58 7.53 21.68
C THR A 108 -10.41 8.97 22.17
N ASN A 109 -9.89 9.84 21.30
CA ASN A 109 -9.79 11.26 21.57
C ASN A 109 -11.13 11.96 21.27
N GLU A 110 -12.07 11.85 22.19
CA GLU A 110 -13.41 12.44 22.06
C GLU A 110 -13.37 13.97 21.90
N ASP A 111 -12.42 14.64 22.58
CA ASP A 111 -12.24 16.09 22.50
C ASP A 111 -11.78 16.54 21.10
N ALA A 112 -11.07 15.68 20.36
CA ALA A 112 -10.72 15.89 18.96
C ALA A 112 -11.80 15.40 17.98
N GLY A 113 -12.96 14.97 18.48
CA GLY A 113 -14.06 14.44 17.67
C GLY A 113 -13.81 13.07 17.07
N GLN A 114 -12.92 12.27 17.67
CA GLN A 114 -12.63 10.92 17.19
C GLN A 114 -13.76 9.96 17.57
N PHE A 115 -14.53 9.52 16.57
CA PHE A 115 -15.54 8.49 16.70
C PHE A 115 -15.34 7.42 15.63
N PHE A 116 -15.41 6.16 16.01
CA PHE A 116 -15.33 5.06 15.05
C PHE A 116 -16.71 4.64 14.57
N THR A 117 -16.82 4.42 13.27
CA THR A 117 -18.02 3.87 12.64
C THR A 117 -18.24 2.45 13.19
N PRO A 118 -19.40 2.15 13.81
CA PRO A 118 -19.69 0.80 14.24
C PRO A 118 -19.57 -0.18 13.07
N PHE A 119 -18.94 -1.33 13.29
CA PHE A 119 -18.58 -2.23 12.19
C PHE A 119 -19.80 -2.71 11.37
N THR A 120 -20.98 -2.80 11.99
CA THR A 120 -22.25 -3.10 11.31
C THR A 120 -22.66 -2.02 10.31
N VAL A 121 -22.38 -0.74 10.60
CA VAL A 121 -22.62 0.38 9.68
C VAL A 121 -21.61 0.34 8.54
N SER A 122 -20.33 0.10 8.81
CA SER A 122 -19.32 -0.11 7.76
C SER A 122 -19.68 -1.26 6.83
N THR A 123 -20.22 -2.36 7.37
CA THR A 123 -20.72 -3.51 6.59
C THR A 123 -21.91 -3.12 5.71
N ALA A 124 -22.86 -2.36 6.25
CA ALA A 124 -24.00 -1.87 5.48
C ALA A 124 -23.54 -0.94 4.33
N MET A 125 -22.61 -0.02 4.62
CA MET A 125 -22.01 0.85 3.61
C MET A 125 -21.30 0.07 2.51
N ALA A 126 -20.48 -0.92 2.87
CA ALA A 126 -19.79 -1.77 1.91
C ALA A 126 -20.79 -2.45 0.95
N LYS A 127 -21.87 -3.04 1.47
CA LYS A 127 -22.92 -3.67 0.65
C LYS A 127 -23.65 -2.71 -0.30
N MET A 128 -23.73 -1.43 0.06
CA MET A 128 -24.39 -0.42 -0.77
C MET A 128 -23.45 0.17 -1.83
N MET A 129 -22.16 0.29 -1.50
CA MET A 129 -21.18 1.02 -2.32
C MET A 129 -20.34 0.10 -3.21
N ILE A 130 -20.05 -1.12 -2.76
CA ILE A 130 -19.31 -2.11 -3.54
C ILE A 130 -20.27 -2.68 -4.60
N GLY A 131 -20.15 -2.18 -5.83
CA GLY A 131 -20.92 -2.64 -6.98
C GLY A 131 -20.53 -4.06 -7.43
N ASP A 132 -20.73 -4.37 -8.71
CA ASP A 132 -20.34 -5.67 -9.28
C ASP A 132 -18.81 -5.78 -9.40
N VAL A 133 -18.17 -6.39 -8.40
CA VAL A 133 -16.71 -6.52 -8.35
C VAL A 133 -16.23 -7.49 -9.42
N LYS A 134 -17.00 -8.53 -9.77
CA LYS A 134 -16.61 -9.50 -10.80
C LYS A 134 -16.47 -8.83 -12.15
N GLN A 135 -17.44 -8.00 -12.52
CA GLN A 135 -17.40 -7.25 -13.77
C GLN A 135 -16.24 -6.24 -13.76
N GLN A 136 -16.06 -5.50 -12.66
CA GLN A 136 -14.96 -4.53 -12.56
C GLN A 136 -13.58 -5.19 -12.66
N VAL A 137 -13.38 -6.33 -12.00
CA VAL A 137 -12.13 -7.11 -12.07
C VAL A 137 -11.91 -7.68 -13.47
N LYS A 138 -12.96 -8.14 -14.15
CA LYS A 138 -12.86 -8.61 -15.53
C LYS A 138 -12.41 -7.50 -16.48
N GLU A 139 -12.87 -6.27 -16.26
CA GLU A 139 -12.55 -5.11 -17.11
C GLU A 139 -11.19 -4.49 -16.78
N LYS A 140 -10.85 -4.36 -15.50
CA LYS A 140 -9.71 -3.57 -15.01
C LYS A 140 -8.56 -4.40 -14.44
N GLY A 141 -8.80 -5.69 -14.15
CA GLY A 141 -7.85 -6.59 -13.48
C GLY A 141 -7.75 -6.34 -11.97
N ILE A 142 -7.42 -5.10 -11.58
CA ILE A 142 -7.31 -4.64 -10.20
C ILE A 142 -8.24 -3.45 -10.00
N ILE A 143 -8.92 -3.41 -8.85
CA ILE A 143 -9.70 -2.24 -8.42
C ILE A 143 -9.03 -1.57 -7.21
N THR A 144 -9.32 -0.28 -7.03
CA THR A 144 -8.82 0.50 -5.89
C THR A 144 -9.97 0.93 -5.00
N ILE A 145 -9.82 0.78 -3.69
CA ILE A 145 -10.78 1.26 -2.69
C ILE A 145 -10.02 2.20 -1.75
N SER A 146 -10.54 3.42 -1.57
CA SER A 146 -9.88 4.46 -0.76
C SER A 146 -10.76 4.89 0.40
N ASP A 147 -10.15 5.08 1.58
CA ASP A 147 -10.76 5.73 2.74
C ASP A 147 -9.88 6.89 3.23
N PRO A 148 -10.29 8.16 3.00
CA PRO A 148 -9.52 9.35 3.34
C PRO A 148 -9.53 9.73 4.83
N ALA A 149 -10.32 9.04 5.66
CA ALA A 149 -10.39 9.25 7.10
C ALA A 149 -10.59 7.89 7.78
N SER A 150 -9.63 7.01 7.56
CA SER A 150 -9.78 5.56 7.70
C SER A 150 -10.06 5.06 9.13
N GLY A 151 -9.79 5.87 10.15
CA GLY A 151 -9.88 5.43 11.54
C GLY A 151 -8.96 4.24 11.79
N ALA A 152 -9.48 3.19 12.43
CA ALA A 152 -8.76 1.92 12.58
C ALA A 152 -8.80 1.02 11.33
N GLY A 153 -9.47 1.45 10.25
CA GLY A 153 -9.58 0.73 8.98
C GLY A 153 -10.86 -0.09 8.84
N GLY A 154 -11.81 0.01 9.77
CA GLY A 154 -13.04 -0.80 9.79
C GLY A 154 -13.85 -0.75 8.50
N THR A 155 -13.93 0.41 7.82
CA THR A 155 -14.60 0.54 6.52
C THR A 155 -13.90 -0.24 5.42
N LEU A 156 -12.56 -0.21 5.36
CA LEU A 156 -11.78 -0.96 4.38
C LEU A 156 -11.84 -2.47 4.64
N ILE A 157 -11.82 -2.88 5.90
CA ILE A 157 -12.01 -4.28 6.32
C ILE A 157 -13.40 -4.78 5.87
N ALA A 158 -14.45 -3.99 6.10
CA ALA A 158 -15.80 -4.32 5.64
C ALA A 158 -15.89 -4.42 4.12
N ALA A 159 -15.22 -3.52 3.39
CA ALA A 159 -15.14 -3.57 1.93
C ALA A 159 -14.43 -4.84 1.43
N ALA A 160 -13.31 -5.22 2.04
CA ALA A 160 -12.60 -6.46 1.72
C ALA A 160 -13.48 -7.70 1.95
N HIS A 161 -14.27 -7.72 3.03
CA HIS A 161 -15.22 -8.80 3.30
C HIS A 161 -16.38 -8.84 2.29
N GLU A 162 -16.88 -7.69 1.83
CA GLU A 162 -17.91 -7.66 0.79
C GLU A 162 -17.38 -8.15 -0.56
N VAL A 163 -16.15 -7.77 -0.94
CA VAL A 163 -15.47 -8.29 -2.13
C VAL A 163 -15.35 -9.83 -2.05
N ALA A 164 -14.89 -10.34 -0.91
CA ALA A 164 -14.79 -11.78 -0.66
C ALA A 164 -16.16 -12.47 -0.71
N HIS A 165 -17.21 -11.83 -0.20
CA HIS A 165 -18.59 -12.33 -0.26
C HIS A 165 -19.11 -12.45 -1.69
N GLN A 166 -18.69 -11.57 -2.60
CA GLN A 166 -18.96 -11.70 -4.04
C GLN A 166 -18.13 -12.82 -4.71
N GLY A 167 -17.24 -13.51 -3.99
CA GLY A 167 -16.44 -14.63 -4.52
C GLY A 167 -15.18 -14.19 -5.26
N ILE A 168 -14.72 -12.95 -5.03
CA ILE A 168 -13.43 -12.44 -5.50
C ILE A 168 -12.49 -12.37 -4.31
N ASP A 169 -11.27 -12.90 -4.44
CA ASP A 169 -10.26 -12.78 -3.39
C ASP A 169 -9.72 -11.33 -3.37
N PRO A 170 -9.99 -10.53 -2.31
CA PRO A 170 -9.54 -9.15 -2.27
C PRO A 170 -8.02 -9.00 -2.29
N ARG A 171 -7.28 -10.02 -1.82
CA ARG A 171 -5.81 -10.01 -1.75
C ARG A 171 -5.14 -9.94 -3.12
N ASN A 172 -5.84 -10.39 -4.17
CA ASN A 172 -5.31 -10.47 -5.54
C ASN A 172 -5.85 -9.39 -6.46
N HIS A 173 -7.00 -8.80 -6.12
CA HIS A 173 -7.78 -7.97 -7.05
C HIS A 173 -8.12 -6.59 -6.50
N VAL A 174 -7.76 -6.28 -5.26
CA VAL A 174 -8.05 -4.98 -4.64
C VAL A 174 -6.79 -4.38 -4.06
N GLN A 175 -6.54 -3.13 -4.40
CA GLN A 175 -5.56 -2.27 -3.74
C GLN A 175 -6.28 -1.26 -2.86
N PHE A 176 -5.88 -1.19 -1.60
CA PHE A 176 -6.48 -0.28 -0.64
C PHE A 176 -5.62 0.97 -0.48
N HIS A 177 -6.27 2.12 -0.34
CA HIS A 177 -5.62 3.37 0.02
C HIS A 177 -6.29 3.90 1.29
N ALA A 178 -5.50 4.29 2.27
CA ALA A 178 -6.02 4.78 3.53
C ALA A 178 -5.24 6.00 3.98
N THR A 179 -5.92 7.04 4.45
CA THR A 179 -5.29 8.19 5.09
C THR A 179 -5.97 8.42 6.44
N ASP A 180 -5.19 8.74 7.47
CA ASP A 180 -5.74 9.24 8.73
C ASP A 180 -4.79 10.25 9.38
N ILE A 181 -5.37 11.22 10.10
CA ILE A 181 -4.62 12.26 10.81
C ILE A 181 -4.04 11.75 12.14
N SER A 182 -4.66 10.74 12.73
CA SER A 182 -4.23 10.14 13.99
C SER A 182 -3.18 9.07 13.76
N ARG A 183 -2.07 9.18 14.49
CA ARG A 183 -0.97 8.20 14.45
C ARG A 183 -1.44 6.79 14.82
N ASN A 184 -2.30 6.68 15.83
CA ASN A 184 -2.84 5.38 16.25
C ASN A 184 -3.77 4.80 15.17
N CYS A 185 -4.63 5.62 14.56
CA CYS A 185 -5.48 5.19 13.45
C CYS A 185 -4.66 4.67 12.27
N PHE A 186 -3.69 5.46 11.83
CA PHE A 186 -2.72 5.07 10.81
C PHE A 186 -2.07 3.71 11.09
N ASN A 187 -1.53 3.51 12.30
CA ASN A 187 -0.87 2.26 12.64
C ASN A 187 -1.87 1.09 12.78
N MET A 188 -3.08 1.32 13.32
CA MET A 188 -4.12 0.28 13.42
C MET A 188 -4.55 -0.18 12.02
N THR A 189 -4.87 0.76 11.13
CA THR A 189 -5.22 0.47 9.74
C THR A 189 -4.09 -0.30 9.04
N TYR A 190 -2.86 0.19 9.15
CA TYR A 190 -1.69 -0.48 8.57
C TYR A 190 -1.53 -1.92 9.06
N LEU A 191 -1.59 -2.13 10.38
CA LEU A 191 -1.36 -3.44 10.99
C LEU A 191 -2.49 -4.40 10.62
N GLN A 192 -3.76 -3.98 10.68
CA GLN A 192 -4.89 -4.85 10.33
C GLN A 192 -4.84 -5.26 8.85
N LEU A 193 -4.64 -4.32 7.93
CA LEU A 193 -4.57 -4.64 6.50
C LEU A 193 -3.37 -5.54 6.14
N SER A 194 -2.21 -5.32 6.78
CA SER A 194 -1.03 -6.16 6.59
C SER A 194 -1.26 -7.60 7.07
N LEU A 195 -1.88 -7.77 8.24
CA LEU A 195 -2.17 -9.09 8.82
C LEU A 195 -3.30 -9.84 8.11
N MET A 196 -4.12 -9.14 7.33
CA MET A 196 -5.13 -9.72 6.44
C MET A 196 -4.59 -10.08 5.05
N ASP A 197 -3.29 -9.91 4.83
CA ASP A 197 -2.64 -10.08 3.53
C ASP A 197 -3.19 -9.17 2.41
N LEU A 198 -3.66 -7.97 2.74
CA LEU A 198 -4.22 -7.05 1.76
C LEU A 198 -3.14 -6.13 1.19
N GLN A 199 -3.19 -5.89 -0.12
CA GLN A 199 -2.34 -4.88 -0.78
C GLN A 199 -2.86 -3.49 -0.41
N ALA A 200 -2.11 -2.72 0.38
CA ALA A 200 -2.51 -1.39 0.76
C ALA A 200 -1.35 -0.40 0.84
N VAL A 201 -1.67 0.87 0.57
CA VAL A 201 -0.88 2.05 0.91
C VAL A 201 -1.63 2.81 1.99
N VAL A 202 -1.00 2.99 3.14
CA VAL A 202 -1.58 3.66 4.30
C VAL A 202 -0.75 4.89 4.61
N GLU A 203 -1.40 6.02 4.86
CA GLU A 203 -0.78 7.33 5.00
C GLU A 203 -1.17 7.98 6.33
N HIS A 204 -0.17 8.49 7.04
CA HIS A 204 -0.36 9.39 8.16
C HIS A 204 -0.34 10.80 7.58
N GLY A 205 -1.50 11.45 7.55
CA GLY A 205 -1.65 12.70 6.83
C GLY A 205 -2.96 13.41 7.11
N ASN A 206 -3.05 14.65 6.65
CA ASN A 206 -4.28 15.43 6.67
C ASN A 206 -4.85 15.51 5.26
N THR A 207 -5.93 14.79 5.03
CA THR A 207 -6.59 14.70 3.72
C THR A 207 -7.18 16.04 3.25
N ILE A 208 -7.47 16.98 4.15
CA ILE A 208 -7.99 18.31 3.75
C ILE A 208 -6.85 19.19 3.24
N SER A 209 -5.70 19.23 3.94
CA SER A 209 -4.53 20.01 3.50
C SER A 209 -3.67 19.29 2.46
N MET A 210 -3.90 17.99 2.24
CA MET A 210 -3.09 17.10 1.41
C MET A 210 -1.64 16.96 1.91
N GLU A 211 -1.41 17.24 3.19
CA GLU A 211 -0.11 17.05 3.84
C GLU A 211 0.03 15.60 4.28
N ILE A 212 1.09 14.94 3.80
CA ILE A 212 1.43 13.56 4.17
C ILE A 212 2.74 13.58 4.95
N TRP A 213 2.71 13.05 6.16
CA TRP A 213 3.88 12.95 7.05
C TRP A 213 4.59 11.61 6.93
N GLU A 214 3.84 10.53 6.67
CA GLU A 214 4.40 9.19 6.53
C GLU A 214 3.53 8.33 5.61
N THR A 215 4.15 7.54 4.74
CA THR A 215 3.47 6.55 3.89
C THR A 215 4.06 5.17 4.16
N ARG A 216 3.19 4.18 4.37
CA ARG A 216 3.58 2.77 4.54
C ARG A 216 2.82 1.87 3.60
N LYS A 217 3.56 1.03 2.90
CA LYS A 217 3.01 -0.06 2.07
C LYS A 217 2.93 -1.32 2.90
N THR A 218 1.83 -2.07 2.79
CA THR A 218 1.76 -3.41 3.40
C THR A 218 2.80 -4.32 2.74
N PRO A 219 3.27 -5.37 3.42
CA PRO A 219 4.17 -6.35 2.82
C PRO A 219 3.67 -6.87 1.46
N GLN A 220 2.36 -7.12 1.33
CA GLN A 220 1.75 -7.62 0.10
C GLN A 220 1.79 -6.60 -1.03
N MET A 221 1.65 -5.31 -0.71
CA MET A 221 1.83 -4.23 -1.70
C MET A 221 3.30 -4.12 -2.12
N MET A 222 4.26 -4.24 -1.18
CA MET A 222 5.70 -4.23 -1.49
C MET A 222 6.08 -5.39 -2.42
N PHE A 223 5.59 -6.61 -2.15
CA PHE A 223 5.82 -7.77 -3.01
C PHE A 223 5.20 -7.59 -4.40
N PHE A 224 4.00 -7.00 -4.48
CA PHE A 224 3.36 -6.73 -5.76
C PHE A 224 4.18 -5.73 -6.60
N GLU A 225 4.70 -4.67 -5.99
CA GLU A 225 5.55 -3.69 -6.66
C GLU A 225 6.89 -4.28 -7.09
N ASP A 226 7.57 -5.03 -6.23
CA ASP A 226 8.81 -5.72 -6.59
C ASP A 226 8.58 -6.70 -7.76
N TRP A 227 7.47 -7.46 -7.72
CA TRP A 227 7.09 -8.33 -8.84
C TRP A 227 6.87 -7.54 -10.12
N LEU A 228 6.15 -6.41 -10.07
CA LEU A 228 5.89 -5.56 -11.22
C LEU A 228 7.18 -5.01 -11.82
N GLU A 229 8.10 -4.55 -10.95
CA GLU A 229 9.40 -4.04 -11.35
C GLU A 229 10.28 -5.14 -11.93
N ASN A 230 10.30 -6.34 -11.36
CA ASN A 230 11.19 -7.40 -11.80
C ASN A 230 10.62 -8.23 -12.98
N ASN A 231 9.35 -8.02 -13.33
CA ASN A 231 8.71 -8.69 -14.47
C ASN A 231 9.10 -8.04 -15.81
N LYS A 232 10.11 -8.63 -16.48
CA LYS A 232 10.62 -8.19 -17.80
C LYS A 232 9.52 -8.07 -18.86
N THR A 233 8.53 -8.96 -18.84
CA THR A 233 7.42 -8.96 -19.81
C THR A 233 6.54 -7.74 -19.61
N LEU A 234 6.16 -7.43 -18.37
CA LEU A 234 5.37 -6.24 -18.06
C LEU A 234 6.12 -4.96 -18.37
N LYS A 235 7.43 -4.91 -18.06
CA LYS A 235 8.30 -3.83 -18.50
C LYS A 235 8.24 -3.64 -20.01
N MET A 236 8.41 -4.70 -20.81
CA MET A 236 8.36 -4.58 -22.27
C MET A 236 7.00 -4.09 -22.77
N VAL A 237 5.90 -4.63 -22.25
CA VAL A 237 4.54 -4.20 -22.60
C VAL A 237 4.33 -2.72 -22.27
N GLN A 238 4.80 -2.24 -21.12
CA GLN A 238 4.71 -0.83 -20.75
C GLN A 238 5.53 0.06 -21.69
N HIS A 239 6.75 -0.35 -22.07
CA HIS A 239 7.57 0.39 -23.03
C HIS A 239 6.88 0.47 -24.40
N MET A 240 6.33 -0.66 -24.88
CA MET A 240 5.57 -0.70 -26.14
C MET A 240 4.34 0.20 -26.08
N HIS A 241 3.55 0.14 -25.01
CA HIS A 241 2.40 1.01 -24.83
C HIS A 241 2.80 2.47 -24.86
N ASN A 242 3.79 2.87 -24.04
CA ASN A 242 4.30 4.24 -24.01
C ASN A 242 4.81 4.71 -25.38
N PHE A 243 5.51 3.85 -26.13
CA PHE A 243 5.96 4.14 -27.49
C PHE A 243 4.79 4.38 -28.45
N LEU A 244 3.79 3.50 -28.45
CA LEU A 244 2.60 3.64 -29.30
C LEU A 244 1.80 4.91 -28.95
N THR A 245 1.61 5.20 -27.67
CA THR A 245 0.92 6.43 -27.23
C THR A 245 1.70 7.70 -27.60
N GLN A 246 3.03 7.64 -27.66
CA GLN A 246 3.85 8.76 -28.15
C GLN A 246 3.69 8.96 -29.66
N LEU A 247 3.51 7.90 -30.44
CA LEU A 247 3.22 7.97 -31.87
C LEU A 247 1.81 8.48 -32.17
N GLU A 248 0.85 8.27 -31.27
CA GLU A 248 -0.53 8.77 -31.39
C GLU A 248 -0.66 10.26 -31.03
N LYS A 249 0.33 10.86 -30.36
CA LYS A 249 0.33 12.32 -30.12
C LYS A 249 0.57 13.02 -31.47
N PRO A 250 -0.29 13.96 -31.90
CA PRO A 250 -0.04 14.74 -33.10
C PRO A 250 1.30 15.47 -32.96
N PRO A 251 2.06 15.67 -34.05
CA PRO A 251 3.34 16.35 -33.97
C PRO A 251 3.11 17.69 -33.28
N GLN A 252 3.76 17.89 -32.14
CA GLN A 252 3.87 19.20 -31.53
C GLN A 252 4.41 20.12 -32.62
N GLN A 253 3.65 21.15 -32.97
CA GLN A 253 4.16 22.23 -33.81
C GLN A 253 5.45 22.71 -33.15
N THR A 254 6.58 22.36 -33.76
CA THR A 254 7.86 22.95 -33.45
C THR A 254 7.63 24.44 -33.57
N GLN A 255 7.63 25.15 -32.43
CA GLN A 255 7.68 26.60 -32.46
C GLN A 255 8.95 26.94 -33.23
N GLU A 256 8.78 27.37 -34.49
CA GLU A 256 9.80 28.10 -35.21
C GLU A 256 10.17 29.27 -34.30
N LYS A 257 11.35 29.18 -33.68
CA LYS A 257 12.00 30.38 -33.17
C LYS A 257 12.23 31.24 -34.40
N GLU A 258 11.44 32.30 -34.55
CA GLU A 258 11.77 33.44 -35.40
C GLU A 258 13.13 33.96 -34.93
N ALA A 259 14.19 33.45 -35.55
CA ALA A 259 15.49 34.07 -35.52
C ALA A 259 15.38 35.29 -36.43
N ALA A 260 15.44 36.48 -35.83
CA ALA A 260 15.64 37.71 -36.56
C ALA A 260 16.90 37.56 -37.45
N ILE A 261 16.70 37.64 -38.76
CA ILE A 261 17.79 37.80 -39.72
C ILE A 261 17.76 39.28 -40.11
N GLU A 262 18.68 40.05 -39.53
CA GLU A 262 19.21 41.23 -40.20
C GLU A 262 19.98 40.74 -41.43
N GLU A 263 19.62 41.26 -42.60
CA GLU A 263 20.31 41.00 -43.85
C GLU A 263 21.76 41.47 -43.79
N GLU A 264 22.71 40.62 -44.17
CA GLU A 264 23.76 41.10 -45.08
C GLU A 264 24.27 39.98 -46.00
N ASP A 265 24.41 40.43 -47.24
CA ASP A 265 24.59 39.76 -48.52
C ASP A 265 26.01 39.18 -48.68
N GLN A 266 26.14 37.95 -49.22
CA GLN A 266 27.00 37.66 -50.39
C GLN A 266 27.08 36.17 -50.75
N ALA A 267 27.09 35.95 -52.06
CA ALA A 267 26.93 34.69 -52.78
C ALA A 267 28.12 33.71 -52.70
N THR A 268 27.83 32.41 -52.84
CA THR A 268 28.49 31.51 -53.82
C THR A 268 27.72 30.18 -53.98
N LYS A 269 27.67 29.68 -55.22
CA LYS A 269 26.96 28.47 -55.70
C LYS A 269 27.75 27.18 -55.38
N PRO A 270 27.12 25.98 -55.50
CA PRO A 270 27.35 24.81 -54.66
C PRO A 270 28.48 23.91 -55.15
N ASP A 271 28.97 23.03 -54.27
CA ASP A 271 29.69 21.82 -54.69
C ASP A 271 28.97 20.58 -54.15
N ILE A 272 28.50 19.75 -55.07
CA ILE A 272 27.82 18.49 -54.82
C ILE A 272 28.90 17.41 -54.95
N SER A 273 29.23 16.73 -53.85
CA SER A 273 29.97 15.47 -53.93
C SER A 273 29.18 14.35 -53.28
N PHE A 274 28.86 13.33 -54.07
CA PHE A 274 28.31 12.07 -53.61
C PHE A 274 29.44 11.13 -53.20
N ALA A 275 29.39 10.64 -51.96
CA ALA A 275 30.08 9.43 -51.53
C ALA A 275 29.26 8.79 -50.40
N LYS A 276 29.14 7.49 -50.21
CA LYS A 276 29.28 6.28 -51.04
C LYS A 276 28.46 5.22 -50.28
N LYS A 277 27.86 4.25 -50.99
CA LYS A 277 27.28 3.03 -50.40
C LYS A 277 28.30 2.38 -49.46
N ASP A 278 27.93 2.15 -48.21
CA ASP A 278 27.94 0.85 -47.53
C ASP A 278 27.74 1.10 -46.02
N ASP A 279 26.54 0.73 -45.54
CA ASP A 279 26.19 0.27 -44.19
C ASP A 279 24.66 0.37 -44.04
N ILE A 280 23.96 -0.45 -44.83
CA ILE A 280 22.57 -0.80 -44.57
C ILE A 280 22.62 -1.78 -43.40
N ILE A 281 22.33 -1.31 -42.19
CA ILE A 281 22.05 -2.19 -41.06
C ILE A 281 20.76 -2.94 -41.41
N GLU A 282 20.88 -4.27 -41.54
CA GLU A 282 19.78 -5.21 -41.74
C GLU A 282 18.65 -4.95 -40.74
N GLN A 283 17.49 -4.56 -41.25
CA GLN A 283 16.24 -4.65 -40.50
C GLN A 283 15.95 -6.13 -40.24
N LEU A 284 15.94 -6.54 -38.97
CA LEU A 284 15.37 -7.83 -38.56
C LEU A 284 13.87 -7.82 -38.92
N SER A 285 13.49 -8.66 -39.89
CA SER A 285 12.11 -8.82 -40.34
C SER A 285 11.26 -9.49 -39.25
N LEU A 286 10.11 -8.86 -38.97
CA LEU A 286 9.21 -9.18 -37.86
C LEU A 286 8.28 -10.38 -38.10
N PHE A 287 8.51 -11.18 -39.15
CA PHE A 287 7.63 -12.29 -39.52
C PHE A 287 8.42 -13.40 -40.21
N ASP A 288 8.79 -14.43 -39.46
CA ASP A 288 8.97 -15.78 -39.99
C ASP A 288 8.08 -16.71 -39.17
N SER A 289 6.83 -16.81 -39.61
CA SER A 289 5.91 -17.86 -39.22
C SER A 289 5.43 -18.57 -40.47
N GLN A 290 5.40 -19.91 -40.39
CA GLN A 290 4.93 -20.92 -41.36
C GLN A 290 6.05 -21.44 -42.28
N GLU A 291 6.27 -22.74 -42.50
CA GLU A 291 5.56 -24.00 -42.21
C GLU A 291 6.54 -25.15 -42.56
N TYR A 292 6.38 -26.34 -41.97
CA TYR A 292 6.17 -27.63 -42.67
C TYR A 292 6.51 -28.85 -41.80
N GLU A 293 5.62 -29.83 -41.94
CA GLU A 293 5.48 -31.11 -41.26
C GLU A 293 6.68 -32.06 -41.37
N SER A 294 6.93 -32.85 -40.32
CA SER A 294 6.88 -34.34 -40.34
C SER A 294 7.01 -34.91 -38.93
#